data_AF-A0A5C6ZII0-F1
#
_entry.id   AF-A0A5C6ZII0-F1
#
_cell.length_a   1.000
_cell.length_b   1.000
_cell.length_c   1.000
_cell.angle_alpha   90.00
_cell.angle_beta   90.00
_cell.angle_gamma   90.00
#
_symmetry.space_group_name_H-M   'P 1'
#
loop_
_entity.id
_entity.type
_entity.pdbx_description
1 polymer ?
#
loop_
_entity_poly.entity_id
_entity_poly.type
_entity_poly.pdbx_seq_one_letter_code
_entity_poly.pdbx_strand_id
1 'polypeptide(L)'
;MDANLSLFNQINSLCYWLLTESNYKSSVILDADKDSYFVRVKKGNQSLYAYQIPQFSKKNPRFLNFELTAVVNSLLLIKDTVMQRRYESA
;
A
#
# COMPACT_ATOMS: atom_id res chain seq x y z
N MET A 1 1.38 -2.18 -20.46
CA MET A 1 2.14 -1.29 -19.57
C MET A 1 1.21 -0.60 -18.56
N ASP A 2 -0.07 -0.44 -18.89
CA ASP A 2 -1.07 0.30 -18.09
C ASP A 2 -1.55 -0.35 -16.80
N ALA A 3 -1.61 -1.69 -16.73
CA ALA A 3 -2.16 -2.38 -15.55
C ALA A 3 -1.37 -2.10 -14.26
N ASN A 4 -0.04 -2.07 -14.34
CA ASN A 4 0.80 -1.76 -13.18
C ASN A 4 0.72 -0.28 -12.80
N LEU A 5 0.62 0.63 -13.78
CA LEU A 5 0.43 2.07 -13.51
C LEU A 5 -0.86 2.33 -12.73
N SER A 6 -1.96 1.67 -13.12
CA SER A 6 -3.22 1.74 -12.38
C SER A 6 -3.05 1.25 -10.93
N LEU A 7 -2.35 0.13 -10.71
CA LEU A 7 -2.10 -0.39 -9.37
C LEU A 7 -1.24 0.58 -8.52
N PHE A 8 -0.21 1.20 -9.08
CA PHE A 8 0.56 2.23 -8.37
C PHE A 8 -0.31 3.42 -7.96
N ASN A 9 -1.17 3.89 -8.87
CA ASN A 9 -2.09 4.99 -8.58
C ASN A 9 -3.08 4.62 -7.47
N GLN A 10 -3.58 3.38 -7.47
CA GLN A 10 -4.45 2.86 -6.42
C GLN A 10 -3.73 2.80 -5.07
N ILE A 11 -2.51 2.25 -5.03
CA ILE A 11 -1.69 2.21 -3.81
C ILE A 11 -1.46 3.62 -3.26
N ASN A 12 -1.05 4.56 -4.11
CA ASN A 12 -0.82 5.95 -3.71
C ASN A 12 -2.10 6.62 -3.18
N SER A 13 -3.24 6.42 -3.85
CA SER A 13 -4.53 6.97 -3.43
C SER A 13 -4.99 6.39 -2.08
N LEU A 14 -4.81 5.09 -1.86
CA LEU A 14 -5.14 4.44 -0.59
C LEU A 14 -4.21 4.89 0.54
N CYS A 15 -2.91 4.99 0.29
CA CYS A 15 -1.97 5.49 1.28
C CYS A 15 -2.25 6.95 1.64
N TYR A 16 -2.59 7.79 0.67
CA TYR A 16 -3.00 9.17 0.90
C TYR A 16 -4.27 9.24 1.75
N TRP A 17 -5.31 8.50 1.38
CA TRP A 17 -6.54 8.42 2.17
C TRP A 17 -6.28 7.94 3.60
N LEU A 18 -5.43 6.92 3.78
CA LEU A 18 -5.06 6.43 5.10
C LEU A 18 -4.34 7.50 5.91
N LEU A 19 -3.55 8.37 5.27
CA LEU A 19 -2.85 9.47 5.93
C LEU A 19 -3.76 10.65 6.29
N THR A 20 -4.66 11.04 5.39
CA THR A 20 -5.50 12.24 5.57
C THR A 20 -6.77 11.94 6.33
N GLU A 21 -7.42 10.83 6.01
CA GLU A 21 -8.68 10.49 6.62
C GLU A 21 -8.42 9.76 7.93
N SER A 22 -7.52 8.80 7.99
CA SER A 22 -7.29 8.02 9.21
C SER A 22 -6.05 8.51 9.96
N ASN A 23 -5.99 8.37 11.29
CA ASN A 23 -4.77 8.66 12.07
C ASN A 23 -3.63 7.65 11.82
N TYR A 24 -3.59 7.03 10.63
CA TYR A 24 -2.64 6.02 10.23
C TYR A 24 -1.57 6.71 9.38
N LYS A 25 -0.30 6.42 9.64
CA LYS A 25 0.80 6.91 8.81
C LYS A 25 1.09 5.87 7.75
N SER A 26 1.01 6.28 6.49
CA SER A 26 1.34 5.45 5.34
C SER A 26 2.59 6.00 4.63
N SER A 27 3.44 5.12 4.12
CA SER A 27 4.62 5.49 3.32
C SER A 27 4.79 4.54 2.15
N VAL A 28 4.99 5.12 0.97
CA VAL A 28 5.35 4.42 -0.27
C VAL A 28 6.73 4.92 -0.68
N ILE A 29 7.68 4.01 -0.87
CA ILE A 29 9.07 4.34 -1.19
C ILE A 29 9.51 3.48 -2.38
N LEU A 30 9.99 4.12 -3.44
CA LEU A 30 10.75 3.47 -4.50
C LEU A 30 12.24 3.73 -4.21
N ASP A 31 12.92 2.73 -3.69
CA ASP A 31 14.35 2.78 -3.36
C ASP A 31 15.14 2.31 -4.59
N ALA A 32 15.73 3.28 -5.31
CA ALA A 32 16.51 3.01 -6.50
C ALA A 32 17.85 2.33 -6.18
N ASP A 33 18.45 2.63 -5.03
CA ASP A 33 19.74 2.06 -4.60
C ASP A 33 19.60 0.57 -4.30
N LYS A 34 18.48 0.17 -3.69
CA LYS A 34 18.17 -1.22 -3.35
C LYS A 34 17.30 -1.92 -4.39
N ASP A 35 16.93 -1.25 -5.47
CA ASP A 35 16.00 -1.73 -6.48
C ASP A 35 14.74 -2.36 -5.84
N SER A 36 14.08 -1.60 -4.96
CA SER A 36 12.95 -2.11 -4.20
C SER A 36 11.81 -1.12 -4.07
N TYR A 37 10.59 -1.64 -4.09
CA TYR A 37 9.39 -0.87 -3.83
C TYR A 37 8.81 -1.28 -2.48
N PHE A 38 8.57 -0.30 -1.62
CA PHE A 38 8.19 -0.51 -0.24
C PHE A 38 6.90 0.22 0.11
N VAL A 39 5.99 -0.46 0.78
CA VAL A 39 4.74 0.10 1.31
C VAL A 39 4.62 -0.24 2.79
N ARG A 40 4.33 0.76 3.61
CA ARG A 40 4.11 0.57 5.05
C ARG A 40 2.93 1.40 5.53
N VAL A 41 2.15 0.82 6.44
CA VAL A 41 1.07 1.45 7.18
C VAL A 41 1.27 1.19 8.67
N LYS A 42 1.20 2.25 9.48
CA LYS A 42 1.31 2.17 10.94
C LYS A 42 0.26 3.04 11.63
N LYS A 43 -0.15 2.67 12.84
CA LYS A 43 -0.98 3.49 13.73
C LYS A 43 -0.22 3.73 15.02
N GLY A 44 0.17 4.98 15.28
CA GLY A 44 1.11 5.28 16.37
C GLY A 44 2.43 4.51 16.19
N ASN A 45 2.80 3.72 17.20
CA ASN A 45 3.99 2.86 17.19
C ASN A 45 3.74 1.45 16.64
N GLN A 46 2.48 1.09 16.34
CA GLN A 46 2.14 -0.24 15.84
C GLN A 46 2.23 -0.30 14.31
N SER A 47 3.10 -1.17 13.79
CA SER A 47 3.13 -1.49 12.36
C SER A 47 1.95 -2.41 12.03
N LEU A 48 1.08 -1.98 11.11
CA LEU A 48 -0.11 -2.72 10.70
C LEU A 48 0.10 -3.44 9.37
N TYR A 49 0.92 -2.88 8.50
CA TYR A 49 1.28 -3.48 7.24
C TYR A 49 2.66 -3.00 6.82
N ALA A 50 3.48 -3.92 6.32
CA ALA A 50 4.76 -3.61 5.71
C ALA A 50 5.03 -4.65 4.63
N TYR A 51 5.28 -4.19 3.42
CA TYR A 51 5.56 -5.07 2.29
C TYR A 51 6.66 -4.47 1.43
N GLN A 52 7.59 -5.31 1.02
CA GLN A 52 8.71 -4.94 0.16
C GLN A 52 8.68 -5.84 -1.07
N ILE A 53 8.71 -5.22 -2.25
CA ILE A 53 8.95 -5.89 -3.52
C ILE A 53 10.43 -5.69 -3.85
N PRO A 54 11.28 -6.71 -3.63
CA PRO A 54 12.69 -6.65 -4.01
C PRO A 54 12.85 -6.85 -5.52
N GLN A 55 14.00 -6.41 -6.04
CA GLN A 55 14.39 -6.55 -7.45
C GLN A 55 13.33 -5.99 -8.40
N PHE A 56 12.78 -4.83 -8.05
CA PHE A 56 11.57 -4.27 -8.64
C PHE A 56 11.71 -4.05 -10.15
N SER A 57 12.84 -3.51 -10.60
CA SER A 57 13.12 -3.29 -12.02
C SER A 57 13.33 -4.58 -12.83
N LYS A 58 13.77 -5.66 -12.18
CA LYS A 58 14.09 -6.95 -12.81
C LYS A 58 12.93 -7.94 -12.75
N LYS A 59 11.83 -7.57 -12.09
CA LYS A 59 10.74 -8.48 -11.83
C LYS A 59 9.92 -8.75 -13.07
N ASN A 60 9.50 -10.01 -13.24
CA ASN A 60 8.60 -10.38 -14.32
C ASN A 60 7.27 -9.59 -14.16
N PRO A 61 6.76 -8.94 -15.22
CA PRO A 61 5.59 -8.07 -15.13
C PRO A 61 4.33 -8.72 -14.54
N ARG A 62 4.12 -10.03 -14.75
CA ARG A 62 2.96 -10.76 -14.20
C ARG A 62 3.10 -10.96 -12.69
N PHE A 63 4.30 -11.31 -12.23
CA PHE A 63 4.59 -11.45 -10.80
C PHE A 63 4.52 -10.08 -10.10
N LEU A 64 5.07 -9.04 -10.73
CA LEU A 64 4.96 -7.67 -10.22
C LEU A 64 3.48 -7.25 -10.11
N ASN A 65 2.68 -7.51 -11.14
CA ASN A 65 1.25 -7.21 -11.12
C ASN A 65 0.52 -7.95 -9.98
N PHE A 66 0.84 -9.23 -9.77
CA PHE A 66 0.27 -10.03 -8.69
C PHE A 66 0.62 -9.45 -7.32
N GLU A 67 1.89 -9.11 -7.08
CA GLU A 67 2.31 -8.51 -5.81
C GLU A 67 1.69 -7.14 -5.58
N LEU A 68 1.64 -6.28 -6.59
CA LEU A 68 0.98 -4.98 -6.50
C LEU A 68 -0.52 -5.12 -6.21
N THR A 69 -1.18 -6.11 -6.82
CA THR A 69 -2.59 -6.42 -6.54
C THR A 69 -2.77 -6.87 -5.09
N ALA A 70 -1.88 -7.71 -4.56
CA ALA A 70 -1.90 -8.11 -3.16
C ALA A 70 -1.71 -6.92 -2.20
N VAL A 71 -0.84 -5.96 -2.57
CA VAL A 71 -0.70 -4.70 -1.81
C VAL A 71 -2.00 -3.90 -1.82
N VAL A 72 -2.61 -3.68 -2.99
CA VAL A 72 -3.89 -2.96 -3.11
C VAL A 72 -4.97 -3.60 -2.23
N ASN A 73 -5.14 -4.93 -2.33
CA ASN A 73 -6.14 -5.66 -1.54
C ASN A 73 -5.89 -5.53 -0.04
N SER A 74 -4.62 -5.59 0.39
CA SER A 74 -4.26 -5.41 1.81
C SER A 74 -4.61 -4.00 2.30
N LEU A 75 -4.34 -2.97 1.49
CA LEU A 75 -4.67 -1.58 1.82
C LEU A 75 -6.19 -1.33 1.84
N LEU A 76 -6.94 -1.95 0.93
CA LEU A 76 -8.41 -1.88 0.92
C LEU A 76 -9.00 -2.50 2.20
N LEU A 77 -8.52 -3.68 2.60
CA LEU A 77 -8.98 -4.32 3.83
C LEU A 77 -8.71 -3.43 5.08
N ILE A 78 -7.55 -2.76 5.11
CA ILE A 78 -7.24 -1.81 6.19
C ILE A 78 -8.21 -0.62 6.15
N LYS A 79 -8.47 -0.06 4.97
CA LYS A 79 -9.44 1.04 4.78
C LYS A 79 -10.84 0.63 5.24
N ASP A 80 -11.32 -0.55 4.87
CA ASP A 80 -12.63 -1.07 5.26
C ASP A 80 -12.71 -1.25 6.77
N THR A 81 -11.67 -1.80 7.40
CA THR A 81 -11.58 -1.92 8.86
C THR A 81 -11.64 -0.55 9.55
N VAL A 82 -10.98 0.48 8.99
CA VAL A 82 -11.04 1.84 9.52
C VAL A 82 -12.45 2.41 9.40
N MET A 83 -13.11 2.20 8.26
CA MET A 83 -14.45 2.72 8.01
C MET A 83 -15.51 2.02 8.86
N GLN A 84 -15.42 0.71 9.04
CA GLN A 84 -16.29 -0.04 9.93
C GLN A 84 -16.21 0.50 11.36
N ARG A 85 -15.00 0.69 11.90
CA ARG A 85 -14.81 1.24 13.25
C ARG A 85 -15.37 2.65 13.42
N ARG A 86 -15.34 3.47 12.36
CA ARG A 86 -15.96 4.81 12.37
C ARG A 86 -17.47 4.71 12.48
N TYR A 87 -18.08 3.83 11.70
CA TYR A 87 -19.52 3.62 11.73
C TYR A 87 -19.99 3.09 13.09
N GLU A 88 -19.25 2.15 13.69
CA GLU A 88 -19.55 1.62 15.02
C GLU A 88 -19.37 2.64 16.16
N SER A 89 -18.62 3.73 15.93
CA SER A 89 -18.35 4.78 16.92
C SER A 89 -19.26 6.01 16.77
N ALA A 90 -20.16 6.02 15.77
CA ALA A 90 -21.08 7.12 15.45
C ALA A 90 -22.50 6.79 15.89
#